data_AF-Q47M61-F1
#
_entry.id   AF-Q47M61-F1
#
_cell.length_a   1.000
_cell.length_b   1.000
_cell.length_c   1.000
_cell.angle_alpha   90.00
_cell.angle_beta   90.00
_cell.angle_gamma   90.00
#
_symmetry.space_group_name_H-M   'P 1'
#
loop_
_entity.id
_entity.type
_entity.pdbx_description
1 polymer ?
#
loop_
_entity_poly.entity_id
_entity_poly.type
_entity_poly.pdbx_seq_one_letter_code
_entity_poly.pdbx_strand_id
1 'polypeptide(L)'
;MRIRQASRRGVGANNEDRLGSGADWAFVLDGATAPAGVDSGCIHDVCWLVDRLAEALSVTLNTPMPLTDALAVAIERVCYAHGGQCDLNNPDSPSATVALARRCDDGFDYLVLADTAVVFAQGDGTVQAVSDDRVDRLPGGRPYSRQLVRESRNAPGGFWVASTVPEAAYEALTGTVRGNEFALMSDGCSRLVDYYGYSWADVWNHLRAYGPHSLVDWVRREERRHGVKLGKLHDDATVLHAVFAPDQARRLARASH
;
A
#
# COMPACT_ATOMS: atom_id res chain seq x y z
N MET A 1 7.27 11.42 14.42
CA MET A 1 6.47 11.70 13.21
C MET A 1 5.03 12.05 13.61
N ARG A 2 4.34 12.98 12.93
CA ARG A 2 2.91 13.26 13.16
C ARG A 2 2.08 12.51 12.12
N ILE A 3 1.14 11.68 12.58
CA ILE A 3 0.27 10.86 11.73
C ILE A 3 -1.18 11.32 11.86
N ARG A 4 -1.87 11.39 10.73
CA ARG A 4 -3.34 11.38 10.64
C ARG A 4 -3.71 10.22 9.74
N GLN A 5 -4.73 9.44 10.07
CA GLN A 5 -5.13 8.31 9.25
C GLN A 5 -6.63 8.05 9.26
N ALA A 6 -7.12 7.33 8.26
CA ALA A 6 -8.46 6.76 8.23
C ALA A 6 -8.41 5.44 7.48
N SER A 7 -9.18 4.46 7.95
CA SER A 7 -9.45 3.21 7.23
C SER A 7 -10.93 2.90 7.38
N ARG A 8 -11.60 2.58 6.28
CA ARG A 8 -13.03 2.28 6.29
C ARG A 8 -13.31 1.10 5.38
N ARG A 9 -13.98 0.10 5.94
CA ARG A 9 -14.50 -1.04 5.19
C ARG A 9 -15.47 -0.59 4.10
N GLY A 10 -15.32 -1.15 2.91
CA GLY A 10 -16.28 -1.10 1.82
C GLY A 10 -17.36 -2.17 1.92
N VAL A 11 -17.78 -2.68 0.76
CA VAL A 11 -18.70 -3.81 0.64
C VAL A 11 -17.92 -5.11 0.76
N GLY A 12 -18.12 -5.83 1.85
CA GLY A 12 -17.42 -7.08 2.17
C GLY A 12 -17.68 -7.48 3.61
N ALA A 13 -17.26 -8.69 3.98
CA ALA A 13 -17.39 -9.16 5.36
C ALA A 13 -16.44 -8.37 6.29
N ASN A 14 -15.19 -8.22 5.87
CA ASN A 14 -14.10 -7.63 6.64
C ASN A 14 -13.45 -6.48 5.87
N ASN A 15 -12.66 -5.68 6.60
CA ASN A 15 -11.74 -4.72 6.01
C ASN A 15 -10.41 -5.46 5.78
N GLU A 16 -9.95 -5.53 4.55
CA GLU A 16 -8.74 -6.22 4.13
C GLU A 16 -7.53 -5.28 4.05
N ASP A 17 -7.72 -3.98 4.32
CA ASP A 17 -6.63 -3.03 4.47
C ASP A 17 -6.01 -3.07 5.87
N ARG A 18 -4.69 -2.81 5.95
CA ARG A 18 -3.99 -2.51 7.20
C ARG A 18 -3.11 -1.29 7.05
N LEU A 19 -2.86 -0.61 8.16
CA LEU A 19 -1.88 0.46 8.23
C LEU A 19 -1.08 0.35 9.54
N GLY A 20 0.12 0.93 9.53
CA GLY A 20 0.98 0.95 10.71
C GLY A 20 1.98 2.08 10.63
N SER A 21 2.49 2.50 11.79
CA SER A 21 3.52 3.54 11.86
C SER A 21 4.37 3.41 13.11
N GLY A 22 5.67 3.69 12.97
CA GLY A 22 6.63 3.85 14.04
C GLY A 22 7.04 5.31 14.25
N ALA A 23 8.22 5.52 14.83
CA ALA A 23 8.76 6.86 15.04
C ALA A 23 9.16 7.55 13.71
N ASP A 24 9.63 6.75 12.77
CA ASP A 24 10.31 7.13 11.54
C ASP A 24 9.83 6.35 10.29
N TRP A 25 8.94 5.36 10.42
CA TRP A 25 8.38 4.61 9.30
C TRP A 25 6.84 4.56 9.33
N ALA A 26 6.22 4.32 8.18
CA ALA A 26 4.80 4.04 8.03
C ALA A 26 4.53 3.08 6.87
N PHE A 27 3.41 2.37 6.92
CA PHE A 27 2.94 1.52 5.83
C PHE A 27 1.41 1.54 5.67
N VAL A 28 0.97 1.22 4.45
CA VAL A 28 -0.40 0.77 4.12
C VAL A 28 -0.29 -0.54 3.35
N LEU A 29 -1.15 -1.49 3.71
CA LEU A 29 -1.37 -2.76 3.03
C LEU A 29 -2.82 -2.78 2.54
N ASP A 30 -3.03 -3.31 1.36
CA ASP A 30 -4.35 -3.51 0.76
C ASP A 30 -4.45 -4.98 0.33
N GLY A 31 -5.35 -5.71 0.99
CA GLY A 31 -5.50 -7.14 0.81
C GLY A 31 -6.34 -7.47 -0.42
N ALA A 32 -5.84 -8.38 -1.25
CA ALA A 32 -6.53 -8.81 -2.47
C ALA A 32 -7.11 -10.22 -2.33
N THR A 33 -8.43 -10.30 -2.18
CA THR A 33 -9.18 -11.56 -2.12
C THR A 33 -9.37 -12.21 -3.49
N ALA A 34 -9.09 -13.51 -3.57
CA ALA A 34 -9.38 -14.31 -4.75
C ALA A 34 -10.89 -14.32 -5.03
N PRO A 35 -11.32 -14.29 -6.31
CA PRO A 35 -12.73 -14.39 -6.65
C PRO A 35 -13.41 -15.64 -6.06
N ALA A 36 -14.70 -15.53 -5.74
CA ALA A 36 -15.46 -16.66 -5.22
C ALA A 36 -15.34 -17.92 -6.11
N GLY A 37 -15.13 -19.07 -5.46
CA GLY A 37 -14.96 -20.37 -6.10
C GLY A 37 -13.56 -20.65 -6.66
N VAL A 38 -12.58 -19.78 -6.41
CA VAL A 38 -11.16 -20.06 -6.68
C VAL A 38 -10.55 -20.74 -5.44
N ASP A 39 -9.89 -21.87 -5.65
CA ASP A 39 -9.08 -22.52 -4.62
C ASP A 39 -7.73 -21.81 -4.52
N SER A 40 -7.51 -21.12 -3.40
CA SER A 40 -6.27 -20.38 -3.13
C SER A 40 -5.13 -21.28 -2.66
N GLY A 41 -5.38 -22.57 -2.38
CA GLY A 41 -4.39 -23.45 -1.76
C GLY A 41 -4.08 -23.10 -0.31
N CYS A 42 -4.79 -22.14 0.29
CA CYS A 42 -4.55 -21.65 1.64
C CYS A 42 -5.81 -21.77 2.51
N ILE A 43 -5.64 -22.24 3.75
CA ILE A 43 -6.73 -22.32 4.74
C ILE A 43 -7.02 -20.98 5.41
N HIS A 44 -6.12 -20.00 5.25
CA HIS A 44 -6.23 -18.68 5.85
C HIS A 44 -6.86 -17.69 4.86
N ASP A 45 -7.59 -16.72 5.40
CA ASP A 45 -8.15 -15.63 4.63
C ASP A 45 -7.13 -14.49 4.42
N VAL A 46 -7.51 -13.51 3.60
CA VAL A 46 -6.68 -12.33 3.33
C VAL A 46 -6.46 -11.51 4.60
N CYS A 47 -7.44 -11.41 5.49
CA CYS A 47 -7.29 -10.74 6.78
C CYS A 47 -6.14 -11.32 7.60
N TRP A 48 -6.04 -12.65 7.70
CA TRP A 48 -4.92 -13.31 8.36
C TRP A 48 -3.59 -12.95 7.69
N LEU A 49 -3.52 -12.94 6.35
CA LEU A 49 -2.30 -12.59 5.63
C LEU A 49 -1.86 -11.16 5.95
N VAL A 50 -2.76 -10.18 5.81
CA VAL A 50 -2.41 -8.76 6.05
C VAL A 50 -2.11 -8.49 7.52
N ASP A 51 -2.74 -9.20 8.46
CA ASP A 51 -2.42 -9.12 9.89
C ASP A 51 -0.98 -9.62 10.16
N ARG A 52 -0.61 -10.79 9.63
CA ARG A 52 0.75 -11.34 9.79
C ARG A 52 1.79 -10.48 9.11
N LEU A 53 1.48 -9.95 7.92
CA LEU A 53 2.38 -9.07 7.18
C LEU A 53 2.59 -7.73 7.91
N ALA A 54 1.52 -7.13 8.46
CA ALA A 54 1.59 -5.90 9.26
C ALA A 54 2.44 -6.09 10.52
N GLU A 55 2.27 -7.21 11.24
CA GLU A 55 3.10 -7.56 12.39
C GLU A 55 4.57 -7.73 12.01
N ALA A 56 4.85 -8.47 10.93
CA ALA A 56 6.20 -8.71 10.47
C ALA A 56 6.90 -7.42 10.02
N LEU A 57 6.22 -6.56 9.24
CA LEU A 57 6.72 -5.25 8.81
C LEU A 57 6.99 -4.32 10.00
N SER A 58 6.12 -4.35 11.01
CA SER A 58 6.34 -3.54 12.23
C SER A 58 7.64 -3.93 12.95
N VAL A 59 8.12 -5.16 12.78
CA VAL A 59 9.42 -5.58 13.33
C VAL A 59 10.56 -5.23 12.36
N THR A 60 10.44 -5.56 11.08
CA THR A 60 11.54 -5.39 10.11
C THR A 60 11.85 -3.93 9.82
N LEU A 61 10.83 -3.05 9.80
CA LEU A 61 11.02 -1.61 9.58
C LEU A 61 11.76 -0.88 10.71
N ASN A 62 11.80 -1.46 11.91
CA ASN A 62 12.62 -0.97 13.03
C ASN A 62 14.10 -1.41 12.93
N THR A 63 14.47 -2.18 11.91
CA THR A 63 15.84 -2.66 11.71
C THR A 63 16.51 -1.85 10.58
N PRO A 64 17.80 -1.48 10.71
CA PRO A 64 18.51 -0.70 9.69
C PRO A 64 18.88 -1.56 8.47
N MET A 65 17.88 -1.91 7.66
CA MET A 65 18.01 -2.63 6.38
C MET A 65 17.22 -1.92 5.27
N PRO A 66 17.56 -2.07 3.99
CA PRO A 66 16.75 -1.56 2.87
C PRO A 66 15.26 -1.91 2.95
N LEU A 67 14.38 -1.07 2.41
CA LEU A 67 12.92 -1.32 2.45
C LEU A 67 12.53 -2.60 1.71
N THR A 68 13.23 -2.93 0.62
CA THR A 68 13.06 -4.18 -0.13
C THR A 68 13.36 -5.39 0.75
N ASP A 69 14.46 -5.36 1.50
CA ASP A 69 14.88 -6.44 2.39
C ASP A 69 13.89 -6.57 3.55
N ALA A 70 13.43 -5.44 4.10
CA ALA A 70 12.44 -5.42 5.17
C ALA A 70 11.12 -6.07 4.73
N LEU A 71 10.67 -5.84 3.50
CA LEU A 71 9.48 -6.47 2.93
C LEU A 71 9.72 -7.94 2.57
N ALA A 72 10.86 -8.30 1.99
CA ALA A 72 11.22 -9.69 1.67
C ALA A 72 11.22 -10.56 2.94
N VAL A 73 11.89 -10.11 4.00
CA VAL A 73 11.92 -10.80 5.30
C VAL A 73 10.54 -10.85 5.93
N ALA A 74 9.70 -9.81 5.75
CA ALA A 74 8.33 -9.85 6.25
C ALA A 74 7.50 -10.92 5.53
N ILE A 75 7.58 -10.99 4.19
CA ILE A 75 6.92 -12.02 3.38
C ILE A 75 7.40 -13.42 3.79
N GLU A 76 8.71 -13.63 3.93
CA GLU A 76 9.29 -14.91 4.35
C GLU A 76 8.77 -15.36 5.72
N ARG A 77 8.64 -14.43 6.68
CA ARG A 77 8.05 -14.72 7.99
C ARG A 77 6.58 -15.16 7.89
N VAL A 78 5.80 -14.55 7.00
CA VAL A 78 4.42 -14.95 6.76
C VAL A 78 4.37 -16.34 6.09
N CYS A 79 5.25 -16.63 5.13
CA CYS A 79 5.38 -17.97 4.54
C CYS A 79 5.65 -19.03 5.63
N TYR A 80 6.58 -18.76 6.54
CA TYR A 80 6.86 -19.65 7.68
C TYR A 80 5.64 -19.83 8.60
N ALA A 81 4.87 -18.76 8.84
CA ALA A 81 3.67 -18.78 9.69
C ALA A 81 2.54 -19.69 9.15
N HIS A 82 2.55 -20.08 7.88
CA HIS A 82 1.59 -21.05 7.33
C HIS A 82 1.79 -22.48 7.86
N GLY A 83 2.94 -22.79 8.47
CA GLY A 83 3.17 -24.06 9.17
C GLY A 83 3.06 -25.33 8.31
N GLY A 84 3.21 -25.20 6.99
CA GLY A 84 3.16 -26.32 6.04
C GLY A 84 1.77 -26.89 5.75
N GLN A 85 0.69 -26.22 6.17
CA GLN A 85 -0.69 -26.66 5.92
C GLN A 85 -1.29 -26.10 4.61
N CYS A 86 -0.54 -25.27 3.89
CA CYS A 86 -0.99 -24.56 2.69
C CYS A 86 -0.05 -24.84 1.51
N ASP A 87 -0.60 -24.84 0.30
CA ASP A 87 0.19 -24.88 -0.94
C ASP A 87 0.66 -23.47 -1.31
N LEU A 88 1.86 -23.11 -0.87
CA LEU A 88 2.44 -21.80 -1.13
C LEU A 88 2.87 -21.62 -2.60
N ASN A 89 2.85 -22.68 -3.42
CA ASN A 89 3.10 -22.57 -4.86
C ASN A 89 1.83 -22.21 -5.65
N ASN A 90 0.66 -22.15 -4.99
CA ASN A 90 -0.57 -21.77 -5.67
C ASN A 90 -0.54 -20.26 -5.99
N PRO A 91 -0.57 -19.85 -7.27
CA PRO A 91 -0.58 -18.43 -7.67
C PRO A 91 -1.87 -17.70 -7.28
N ASP A 92 -2.91 -18.41 -6.86
CA ASP A 92 -4.14 -17.82 -6.32
C ASP A 92 -4.11 -17.68 -4.78
N SER A 93 -2.95 -17.90 -4.15
CA SER A 93 -2.72 -17.66 -2.72
C SER A 93 -3.11 -16.23 -2.32
N PRO A 94 -3.57 -16.01 -1.07
CA PRO A 94 -3.82 -14.67 -0.54
C PRO A 94 -2.65 -13.73 -0.80
N SER A 95 -2.95 -12.49 -1.14
CA SER A 95 -1.93 -11.49 -1.44
C SER A 95 -2.31 -10.10 -0.94
N ALA A 96 -1.34 -9.21 -0.85
CA ALA A 96 -1.55 -7.80 -0.56
C ALA A 96 -0.66 -6.90 -1.42
N THR A 97 -1.12 -5.68 -1.65
CA THR A 97 -0.30 -4.59 -2.21
C THR A 97 0.28 -3.78 -1.04
N VAL A 98 1.39 -3.06 -1.28
CA VAL A 98 2.21 -2.50 -0.20
C VAL A 98 2.73 -1.12 -0.56
N ALA A 99 2.44 -0.13 0.28
CA ALA A 99 3.12 1.16 0.26
C ALA A 99 3.85 1.38 1.60
N LEU A 100 5.15 1.64 1.54
CA LEU A 100 6.02 1.91 2.69
C LEU A 100 6.67 3.28 2.54
N ALA A 101 6.92 3.94 3.67
CA ALA A 101 7.85 5.06 3.75
C ALA A 101 8.66 4.98 5.04
N ARG A 102 9.95 5.31 4.98
CA ARG A 102 10.83 5.42 6.15
C ARG A 102 11.74 6.63 6.01
N ARG A 103 11.91 7.37 7.10
CA ARG A 103 12.79 8.52 7.18
C ARG A 103 14.21 8.11 6.79
N CYS A 104 14.86 8.96 6.02
CA CYS A 104 16.31 8.96 5.80
C CYS A 104 16.87 10.35 6.14
N ASP A 105 18.17 10.55 5.97
CA ASP A 105 18.87 11.76 6.46
C ASP A 105 18.27 13.08 5.96
N ASP A 106 17.88 13.13 4.68
CA ASP A 106 17.39 14.34 4.01
C ASP A 106 15.92 14.25 3.55
N GLY A 107 15.18 13.28 4.09
CA GLY A 107 13.75 13.11 3.79
C GLY A 107 13.23 11.71 4.09
N PHE A 108 12.80 11.00 3.06
CA PHE A 108 12.32 9.63 3.22
C PHE A 108 12.55 8.75 1.99
N ASP A 109 12.80 7.47 2.25
CA ASP A 109 12.73 6.40 1.26
C ASP A 109 11.31 5.87 1.19
N TYR A 110 10.88 5.46 0.00
CA TYR A 110 9.60 4.79 -0.20
C TYR A 110 9.77 3.47 -0.96
N LEU A 111 8.78 2.60 -0.77
CA LEU A 111 8.60 1.38 -1.54
C LEU A 111 7.12 1.24 -1.90
N VAL A 112 6.83 0.90 -3.15
CA VAL A 112 5.48 0.60 -3.65
C VAL A 112 5.48 -0.74 -4.41
N LEU A 113 4.63 -1.66 -3.99
CA LEU A 113 4.41 -2.95 -4.64
C LEU A 113 2.93 -3.05 -5.03
N ALA A 114 2.67 -3.19 -6.34
CA ALA A 114 1.34 -3.10 -6.94
C ALA A 114 0.65 -1.73 -6.69
N ASP A 115 -0.68 -1.70 -6.67
CA ASP A 115 -1.49 -0.50 -6.95
C ASP A 115 -1.72 0.44 -5.76
N THR A 116 -1.28 0.10 -4.55
CA THR A 116 -1.15 1.12 -3.47
C THR A 116 -0.27 2.29 -3.91
N ALA A 117 -0.50 3.48 -3.34
CA ALA A 117 0.16 4.70 -3.75
C ALA A 117 0.94 5.39 -2.63
N VAL A 118 2.11 5.94 -2.98
CA VAL A 118 2.84 6.95 -2.19
C VAL A 118 2.65 8.31 -2.86
N VAL A 119 2.10 9.28 -2.14
CA VAL A 119 1.82 10.63 -2.65
C VAL A 119 2.60 11.68 -1.84
N PHE A 120 3.22 12.64 -2.51
CA PHE A 120 3.99 13.71 -1.89
C PHE A 120 4.05 14.96 -2.77
N ALA A 121 4.40 16.09 -2.18
CA ALA A 121 4.73 17.30 -2.94
C ALA A 121 6.25 17.39 -3.16
N GLN A 122 6.65 17.75 -4.38
CA GLN A 122 8.02 18.11 -4.72
C GLN A 122 8.36 19.52 -4.23
N GLY A 123 9.65 19.89 -4.28
CA GLY A 123 10.13 21.19 -3.82
C GLY A 123 9.58 22.39 -4.60
N ASP A 124 9.11 22.18 -5.83
CA ASP A 124 8.42 23.18 -6.66
C ASP A 124 6.91 23.26 -6.38
N GLY A 125 6.39 22.43 -5.46
CA GLY A 125 4.98 22.32 -5.13
C GLY A 125 4.18 21.34 -5.99
N THR A 126 4.80 20.74 -7.03
CA THR A 126 4.13 19.73 -7.87
C THR A 126 3.82 18.49 -7.04
N VAL A 127 2.58 18.01 -7.12
CA VAL A 127 2.18 16.78 -6.43
C VAL A 127 2.51 15.58 -7.31
N GLN A 128 3.25 14.63 -6.75
CA GLN A 128 3.59 13.37 -7.38
C GLN A 128 2.91 12.22 -6.62
N ALA A 129 2.43 11.24 -7.37
CA ALA A 129 2.02 9.94 -6.87
C ALA A 129 2.85 8.86 -7.55
N VAL A 130 3.30 7.89 -6.77
CA VAL A 130 3.95 6.67 -7.24
C VAL A 130 3.02 5.52 -6.91
N SER A 131 2.59 4.81 -7.94
CA SER A 131 1.80 3.57 -7.88
C SER A 131 2.32 2.66 -8.99
N ASP A 132 2.29 1.34 -8.78
CA ASP A 132 2.75 0.38 -9.77
C ASP A 132 1.59 -0.13 -10.62
N ASP A 133 1.58 0.32 -11.87
CA ASP A 133 0.52 0.09 -12.85
C ASP A 133 0.76 -1.14 -13.74
N ARG A 134 1.72 -2.02 -13.40
CA ARG A 134 1.99 -3.24 -14.17
C ARG A 134 0.76 -4.12 -14.35
N VAL A 135 -0.11 -4.21 -13.34
CA VAL A 135 -1.37 -4.95 -13.44
C VAL A 135 -2.32 -4.36 -14.48
N ASP A 136 -2.36 -3.02 -14.64
CA ASP A 136 -3.19 -2.32 -15.62
C ASP A 136 -2.67 -2.44 -17.06
N ARG A 137 -1.42 -2.82 -17.21
CA ARG A 137 -0.74 -2.97 -18.51
C ARG A 137 -0.80 -4.39 -19.06
N LEU A 138 -1.47 -5.32 -18.37
CA LEU A 138 -1.66 -6.69 -18.87
C LEU A 138 -2.43 -6.69 -20.22
N PRO A 139 -2.12 -7.63 -21.12
CA PRO A 139 -2.71 -7.68 -22.45
C PRO A 139 -4.23 -7.93 -22.40
N GLY A 140 -4.96 -7.40 -23.38
CA GLY A 140 -6.40 -7.58 -23.54
C GLY A 140 -7.28 -6.56 -22.80
N GLY A 141 -6.71 -5.77 -21.88
CA GLY A 141 -7.43 -4.75 -21.13
C GLY A 141 -8.41 -5.34 -20.10
N ARG A 142 -8.89 -4.50 -19.18
CA ARG A 142 -9.82 -4.93 -18.12
C ARG A 142 -11.22 -5.23 -18.70
N PRO A 143 -11.96 -6.22 -18.16
CA PRO A 143 -11.55 -7.13 -17.09
C PRO A 143 -10.64 -8.26 -17.59
N TYR A 144 -9.58 -8.56 -16.83
CA TYR A 144 -8.65 -9.64 -17.16
C TYR A 144 -9.24 -11.03 -16.90
N SER A 145 -8.87 -12.00 -17.73
CA SER A 145 -9.24 -13.41 -17.48
C SER A 145 -8.53 -13.94 -16.23
N ARG A 146 -9.16 -14.87 -15.52
CA ARG A 146 -8.55 -15.51 -14.34
C ARG A 146 -7.22 -16.17 -14.67
N GLN A 147 -7.16 -16.85 -15.83
CA GLN A 147 -5.94 -17.49 -16.31
C GLN A 147 -4.80 -16.48 -16.52
N LEU A 148 -5.08 -15.34 -17.16
CA LEU A 148 -4.07 -14.31 -17.39
C LEU A 148 -3.54 -13.74 -16.05
N VAL A 149 -4.44 -13.43 -15.12
CA VAL A 149 -4.03 -12.94 -13.79
C VAL A 149 -3.17 -13.97 -13.07
N ARG A 150 -3.58 -15.24 -13.11
CA ARG A 150 -2.87 -16.37 -12.48
C ARG A 150 -1.46 -16.56 -13.05
N GLU A 151 -1.31 -16.49 -14.37
CA GLU A 151 -0.03 -16.65 -15.06
C GLU A 151 0.89 -15.43 -14.92
N SER A 152 0.32 -14.25 -14.67
CA SER A 152 1.06 -12.99 -14.56
C SER A 152 1.44 -12.59 -13.13
N ARG A 153 0.85 -13.23 -12.10
CA ARG A 153 1.12 -12.87 -10.70
C ARG A 153 2.49 -13.38 -10.27
N ASN A 154 3.29 -12.49 -9.66
CA ASN A 154 4.65 -12.77 -9.19
C ASN A 154 5.52 -13.43 -10.25
N ALA A 155 5.37 -12.96 -11.50
CA ALA A 155 6.05 -13.49 -12.66
C ALA A 155 6.71 -12.36 -13.47
N PRO A 156 7.90 -12.59 -14.05
CA PRO A 156 8.53 -11.64 -14.97
C PRO A 156 7.60 -11.27 -16.13
N GLY A 157 7.50 -9.97 -16.43
CA GLY A 157 6.60 -9.45 -17.46
C GLY A 157 5.11 -9.37 -17.03
N GLY A 158 4.78 -9.82 -15.82
CA GLY A 158 3.48 -9.65 -15.20
C GLY A 158 3.46 -8.55 -14.15
N PHE A 159 2.87 -8.84 -12.99
CA PHE A 159 2.77 -7.91 -11.85
C PHE A 159 3.17 -8.61 -10.54
N TRP A 160 3.50 -7.82 -9.52
CA TRP A 160 4.08 -8.32 -8.28
C TRP A 160 3.27 -7.89 -7.06
N VAL A 161 3.06 -8.81 -6.13
CA VAL A 161 2.28 -8.62 -4.90
C VAL A 161 2.94 -9.32 -3.73
N ALA A 162 2.73 -8.81 -2.52
CA ALA A 162 3.17 -9.49 -1.30
C ALA A 162 2.28 -10.71 -1.06
N SER A 163 2.80 -11.90 -1.35
CA SER A 163 2.11 -13.17 -1.19
C SER A 163 3.08 -14.23 -0.69
N THR A 164 3.39 -15.26 -1.48
CA THR A 164 4.23 -16.40 -1.08
C THR A 164 5.66 -16.37 -1.62
N VAL A 165 6.02 -15.33 -2.41
CA VAL A 165 7.32 -15.16 -3.06
C VAL A 165 8.05 -13.97 -2.43
N PRO A 166 8.98 -14.15 -1.49
CA PRO A 166 9.73 -13.06 -0.87
C PRO A 166 10.44 -12.15 -1.87
N GLU A 167 10.89 -12.71 -2.99
CA GLU A 167 11.61 -12.01 -4.04
C GLU A 167 10.76 -10.93 -4.73
N ALA A 168 9.43 -11.00 -4.64
CA ALA A 168 8.53 -9.97 -5.14
C ALA A 168 8.83 -8.58 -4.53
N ALA A 169 9.41 -8.52 -3.34
CA ALA A 169 9.81 -7.27 -2.71
C ALA A 169 10.88 -6.51 -3.49
N TYR A 170 11.76 -7.20 -4.21
CA TYR A 170 12.84 -6.58 -5.00
C TYR A 170 12.35 -6.02 -6.34
N GLU A 171 11.12 -6.36 -6.72
CA GLU A 171 10.46 -5.87 -7.92
C GLU A 171 9.65 -4.60 -7.64
N ALA A 172 9.59 -4.15 -6.38
CA ALA A 172 8.87 -2.96 -5.98
C ALA A 172 9.49 -1.68 -6.57
N LEU A 173 8.63 -0.69 -6.83
CA LEU A 173 9.09 0.66 -7.17
C LEU A 173 9.65 1.32 -5.91
N THR A 174 10.85 1.89 -5.99
CA THR A 174 11.52 2.53 -4.86
C THR A 174 12.07 3.89 -5.25
N GLY A 175 12.30 4.73 -4.24
CA GLY A 175 12.98 5.99 -4.42
C GLY A 175 13.17 6.75 -3.12
N THR A 176 13.89 7.86 -3.21
CA THR A 176 14.16 8.76 -2.09
C THR A 176 13.64 10.15 -2.42
N VAL A 177 12.89 10.74 -1.50
CA VAL A 177 12.28 12.07 -1.65
C VAL A 177 12.90 13.02 -0.65
N ARG A 178 13.36 14.18 -1.14
CA ARG A 178 13.69 15.32 -0.28
C ARG A 178 12.40 15.99 0.15
N GLY A 179 12.02 15.79 1.40
CA GLY A 179 10.74 16.27 1.92
C GLY A 179 10.39 15.59 3.23
N ASN A 180 9.39 16.13 3.93
CA ASN A 180 9.01 15.64 5.24
C ASN A 180 7.52 15.28 5.33
N GLU A 181 6.74 15.41 4.26
CA GLU A 181 5.30 15.18 4.23
C GLU A 181 4.97 14.20 3.10
N PHE A 182 4.21 13.15 3.42
CA PHE A 182 3.78 12.13 2.46
C PHE A 182 2.42 11.54 2.87
N ALA A 183 1.79 10.86 1.92
CA ALA A 183 0.63 10.03 2.16
C ALA A 183 0.81 8.65 1.55
N LEU A 184 0.28 7.63 2.23
CA LEU A 184 0.19 6.25 1.76
C LEU A 184 -1.29 5.92 1.60
N MET A 185 -1.68 5.28 0.49
CA MET A 185 -3.08 5.03 0.15
C MET A 185 -3.30 3.65 -0.45
N SER A 186 -4.40 2.99 -0.09
CA SER A 186 -4.94 1.84 -0.83
C SER A 186 -5.66 2.30 -2.10
N ASP A 187 -5.99 1.35 -2.98
CA ASP A 187 -6.64 1.64 -4.26
C ASP A 187 -8.04 2.27 -4.06
N GLY A 188 -8.70 1.98 -2.94
CA GLY A 188 -9.98 2.56 -2.58
C GLY A 188 -9.95 4.08 -2.49
N CYS A 189 -8.80 4.68 -2.14
CA CYS A 189 -8.61 6.13 -2.18
C CYS A 189 -8.23 6.65 -3.57
N SER A 190 -7.48 5.87 -4.37
CA SER A 190 -7.06 6.29 -5.72
C SER A 190 -8.23 6.33 -6.71
N ARG A 191 -9.37 5.68 -6.41
CA ARG A 191 -10.63 5.76 -7.19
C ARG A 191 -11.05 7.20 -7.54
N LEU A 192 -10.75 8.19 -6.69
CA LEU A 192 -10.95 9.62 -7.01
C LEU A 192 -10.26 10.02 -8.31
N VAL A 193 -9.03 9.56 -8.50
CA VAL A 193 -8.24 9.78 -9.70
C VAL A 193 -8.69 8.84 -10.81
N ASP A 194 -8.72 7.55 -10.52
CA ASP A 194 -8.87 6.51 -11.55
C ASP A 194 -10.26 6.54 -12.21
N TYR A 195 -11.31 6.79 -11.42
CA TYR A 195 -12.70 6.66 -11.88
C TYR A 195 -13.42 7.98 -12.01
N TYR A 196 -13.10 8.96 -11.16
CA TYR A 196 -13.86 10.21 -11.04
C TYR A 196 -13.16 11.44 -11.63
N GLY A 197 -11.97 11.27 -12.20
CA GLY A 197 -11.29 12.29 -13.00
C GLY A 197 -10.66 13.43 -12.19
N TYR A 198 -10.49 13.25 -10.88
CA TYR A 198 -9.73 14.19 -10.06
C TYR A 198 -8.24 14.02 -10.27
N SER A 199 -7.47 15.07 -10.03
CA SER A 199 -6.01 14.98 -10.05
C SER A 199 -5.47 14.54 -8.69
N TRP A 200 -4.25 13.99 -8.67
CA TRP A 200 -3.53 13.77 -7.42
C TRP A 200 -3.31 15.05 -6.62
N ALA A 201 -3.22 16.21 -7.30
CA ALA A 201 -3.15 17.50 -6.62
C ALA A 201 -4.45 17.82 -5.85
N ASP A 202 -5.62 17.51 -6.41
CA ASP A 202 -6.90 17.68 -5.72
C ASP A 202 -6.99 16.79 -4.48
N VAL A 203 -6.60 15.51 -4.63
CA VAL A 203 -6.55 14.52 -3.54
C VAL A 203 -5.60 14.99 -2.42
N TRP A 204 -4.39 15.40 -2.78
CA TRP A 204 -3.38 15.89 -1.84
C TRP A 204 -3.84 17.14 -1.09
N ASN A 205 -4.37 18.12 -1.81
CA ASN A 205 -4.84 19.37 -1.22
C ASN A 205 -6.04 19.13 -0.28
N HIS A 206 -6.98 18.27 -0.68
CA HIS A 206 -8.12 17.88 0.18
C HIS A 206 -7.66 17.17 1.44
N LEU A 207 -6.74 16.20 1.31
CA LEU A 207 -6.16 15.47 2.44
C LEU A 207 -5.46 16.41 3.43
N ARG A 208 -4.69 17.38 2.93
CA ARG A 208 -3.99 18.34 3.79
C ARG A 208 -4.96 19.24 4.55
N ALA A 209 -5.94 19.80 3.84
CA ALA A 209 -6.92 20.74 4.38
C ALA A 209 -7.94 20.11 5.33
N TYR A 210 -8.52 18.97 4.95
CA TYR A 210 -9.68 18.39 5.66
C TYR A 210 -9.39 17.04 6.33
N GLY A 211 -8.24 16.45 6.05
CA GLY A 211 -7.77 15.24 6.71
C GLY A 211 -8.31 13.93 6.11
N PRO A 212 -7.78 12.79 6.59
CA PRO A 212 -8.01 11.46 6.01
C PRO A 212 -9.48 11.02 6.02
N HIS A 213 -10.21 11.28 7.11
CA HIS A 213 -11.63 10.92 7.19
C HIS A 213 -12.48 11.62 6.13
N SER A 214 -12.20 12.92 5.89
CA SER A 214 -12.89 13.70 4.86
C SER A 214 -12.54 13.22 3.45
N LEU A 215 -11.31 12.72 3.23
CA LEU A 215 -10.92 12.10 1.96
C LEU A 215 -11.73 10.82 1.71
N VAL A 216 -11.83 9.93 2.68
CA VAL A 216 -12.64 8.71 2.58
C VAL A 216 -14.13 9.05 2.39
N ASP A 217 -14.65 10.06 3.07
CA ASP A 217 -16.02 10.52 2.85
C ASP A 217 -16.23 11.05 1.43
N TRP A 218 -15.21 11.67 0.83
CA TRP A 218 -15.25 12.12 -0.55
C TRP A 218 -15.32 10.96 -1.53
N VAL A 219 -14.45 9.95 -1.39
CA VAL A 219 -14.53 8.69 -2.16
C VAL A 219 -15.96 8.15 -2.13
N ARG A 220 -16.53 7.99 -0.93
CA ARG A 220 -17.87 7.44 -0.75
C ARG A 220 -18.98 8.29 -1.38
N ARG A 221 -18.82 9.61 -1.42
CA ARG A 221 -19.78 10.51 -2.11
C ARG A 221 -19.73 10.29 -3.61
N GLU A 222 -18.55 10.22 -4.20
CA GLU A 222 -18.40 10.01 -5.66
C GLU A 222 -18.88 8.62 -6.08
N GLU A 223 -18.56 7.59 -5.30
CA GLU A 223 -19.07 6.23 -5.52
C GLU A 223 -20.60 6.17 -5.52
N ARG A 224 -21.27 6.86 -4.59
CA ARG A 224 -22.75 6.93 -4.57
C ARG A 224 -23.32 7.77 -5.70
N ARG A 225 -22.63 8.84 -6.09
CA ARG A 225 -23.11 9.80 -7.10
C ARG A 225 -22.99 9.25 -8.52
N HIS A 226 -21.87 8.60 -8.81
CA HIS A 226 -21.50 8.21 -10.17
C HIS A 226 -21.49 6.69 -10.37
N GLY A 227 -21.61 5.90 -9.29
CA GLY A 227 -21.39 4.46 -9.34
C GLY A 227 -19.91 4.13 -9.53
N VAL A 228 -19.64 2.89 -9.93
CA VAL A 228 -18.28 2.35 -10.12
C VAL A 228 -18.20 1.66 -11.46
N LYS A 229 -17.09 1.83 -12.19
CA LYS A 229 -16.91 1.21 -13.52
C LYS A 229 -16.65 -0.29 -13.41
N LEU A 230 -15.84 -0.69 -12.43
CA LEU A 230 -15.44 -2.07 -12.17
C LEU A 230 -15.40 -2.31 -10.65
N GLY A 231 -15.63 -3.57 -10.25
CA GLY A 231 -15.60 -4.01 -8.86
C GLY A 231 -16.86 -3.67 -8.06
N LYS A 232 -16.72 -3.70 -6.73
CA LYS A 232 -17.78 -3.40 -5.75
C LYS A 232 -18.05 -1.90 -5.64
N LEU A 233 -19.26 -1.54 -5.21
CA LEU A 233 -19.68 -0.13 -5.06
C LEU A 233 -18.76 0.66 -4.12
N HIS A 234 -18.34 0.05 -3.01
CA HIS A 234 -17.37 0.62 -2.09
C HIS A 234 -16.24 -0.36 -1.92
N ASP A 235 -15.01 0.05 -2.25
CA ASP A 235 -13.82 -0.68 -1.81
C ASP A 235 -13.49 -0.38 -0.35
N ASP A 236 -12.62 -1.18 0.26
CA ASP A 236 -11.92 -0.74 1.46
C ASP A 236 -11.10 0.50 1.10
N ALA A 237 -11.12 1.52 1.96
CA ALA A 237 -10.44 2.78 1.67
C ALA A 237 -9.61 3.20 2.87
N THR A 238 -8.29 3.20 2.66
CA THR A 238 -7.30 3.47 3.69
C THR A 238 -6.32 4.51 3.22
N VAL A 239 -6.08 5.50 4.09
CA VAL A 239 -5.11 6.57 3.86
C VAL A 239 -4.41 6.91 5.17
N LEU A 240 -3.08 7.00 5.09
CA LEU A 240 -2.21 7.50 6.15
C LEU A 240 -1.49 8.74 5.63
N HIS A 241 -1.59 9.84 6.37
CA HIS A 241 -0.92 11.11 6.08
C HIS A 241 0.10 11.41 7.18
N ALA A 242 1.36 11.51 6.80
CA ALA A 242 2.48 11.63 7.72
C ALA A 242 3.26 12.92 7.48
N VAL A 243 3.67 13.55 8.58
CA VAL A 243 4.62 14.67 8.58
C VAL A 243 5.74 14.35 9.56
N PHE A 244 6.95 14.17 9.04
CA PHE A 244 8.16 14.15 9.83
C PHE A 244 8.35 15.52 10.49
N ALA A 245 8.44 15.52 11.82
CA ALA A 245 8.78 16.72 12.56
C ALA A 245 10.12 17.24 12.04
N PRO A 246 10.28 18.56 11.84
CA PRO A 246 11.59 19.16 11.60
C PRO A 246 12.52 18.72 12.73
N ASP A 247 13.74 18.32 12.41
CA ASP A 247 14.72 17.89 13.40
C ASP A 247 15.05 19.02 14.38
N GLN A 248 14.29 19.12 15.47
CA GLN A 248 14.73 19.88 16.64
C GLN A 248 15.91 19.17 17.36
N ALA A 249 16.20 17.92 17.00
CA ALA A 249 17.28 17.11 17.54
C ALA A 249 18.70 17.63 17.22
N ARG A 250 18.90 18.46 16.17
CA ARG A 250 20.21 19.12 15.93
C ARG A 250 20.45 20.37 16.79
N ARG A 251 19.43 20.93 17.47
CA ARG A 251 19.60 22.11 18.34
C ARG A 251 20.04 21.76 19.77
N LEU A 252 19.65 20.60 20.29
CA LEU A 252 20.06 20.18 21.65
C LEU A 252 21.48 19.59 21.69
N ALA A 253 21.98 19.02 20.59
CA ALA A 253 23.36 18.54 20.51
C ALA A 253 24.42 19.65 20.31
N ARG A 254 24.02 20.86 19.88
CA ARG A 254 24.91 22.02 19.70
C ARG A 254 24.89 23.02 20.85
N ALA A 255 23.93 22.90 21.78
CA ALA A 255 23.85 23.72 22.98
C ALA A 255 24.63 23.14 24.17
N SER A 256 25.32 22.01 23.96
CA SER A 256 26.15 21.33 24.96
C SER A 256 27.64 21.29 24.57
N HIS A 257 28.06 22.15 23.65
CA HIS A 257 29.47 22.46 23.39
C HIS A 257 29.86 23.79 24.03
#